data_AF-A0A2G5KIH8-F1
#
_entry.id   AF-A0A2G5KIH8-F1
#
_cell.length_a   1.000
_cell.length_b   1.000
_cell.length_c   1.000
_cell.angle_alpha   90.00
_cell.angle_beta   90.00
_cell.angle_gamma   90.00
#
_symmetry.space_group_name_H-M   'P 1'
#
loop_
_entity.id
_entity.type
_entity.pdbx_description
1 polymer ?
#
loop_
_entity_poly.entity_id
_entity_poly.type
_entity_poly.pdbx_seq_one_letter_code
_entity_poly.pdbx_strand_id
1 'polypeptide(L)' 'MARHRQLIELRNANIKKRYDQLTKKHKEWRHDAIIDKIAGEFFLSSRTISAIFNDEGTYGNNIGDDSQLALFS' A
#
# COMPACT_ATOMS: atom_id res chain seq x y z
N MET A 1 5.21 -14.95 -10.09
CA MET A 1 4.82 -13.53 -10.22
C MET A 1 3.46 -13.24 -9.58
N ALA A 2 2.38 -13.96 -9.92
CA ALA A 2 1.02 -13.69 -9.40
C ALA A 2 0.85 -13.78 -7.86
N ARG A 3 1.39 -14.82 -7.22
CA ARG A 3 1.28 -15.02 -5.75
C ARG A 3 1.89 -13.88 -4.94
N HIS A 4 3.00 -13.31 -5.39
CA HIS A 4 3.66 -12.20 -4.68
C HIS A 4 2.81 -10.94 -4.71
N ARG A 5 2.21 -10.62 -5.87
CA ARG A 5 1.28 -9.49 -6.02
C ARG A 5 0.05 -9.65 -5.12
N GLN A 6 -0.56 -10.84 -5.12
CA GLN A 6 -1.71 -11.15 -4.27
C GLN A 6 -1.39 -11.00 -2.78
N LEU A 7 -0.21 -11.41 -2.34
CA LEU A 7 0.22 -11.24 -0.94
C LEU A 7 0.43 -9.77 -0.57
N ILE A 8 0.97 -8.95 -1.48
CA ILE A 8 1.11 -7.51 -1.27
C ILE A 8 -0.26 -6.84 -1.18
N GLU A 9 -1.18 -7.18 -2.08
CA GLU A 9 -2.54 -6.67 -2.08
C GLU A 9 -3.28 -7.05 -0.80
N LEU A 10 -3.16 -8.31 -0.37
CA LEU A 10 -3.74 -8.80 0.88
C LEU A 10 -3.18 -8.06 2.10
N ARG A 11 -1.86 -7.83 2.16
CA ARG A 11 -1.24 -7.04 3.22
C ARG A 11 -1.78 -5.61 3.22
N ASN A 12 -1.85 -4.96 2.07
CA ASN A 12 -2.33 -3.59 1.95
C ASN A 12 -3.82 -3.47 2.37
N ALA A 13 -4.65 -4.45 2.00
CA ALA A 13 -6.04 -4.53 2.46
C ALA A 13 -6.14 -4.70 3.99
N ASN A 14 -5.28 -5.54 4.57
CA ASN A 14 -5.23 -5.74 6.03
C ASN A 14 -4.78 -4.46 6.77
N ILE A 15 -3.84 -3.70 6.21
CA ILE A 15 -3.42 -2.39 6.74
C ILE A 15 -4.60 -1.40 6.76
N LYS A 16 -5.35 -1.27 5.65
CA LYS A 16 -6.55 -0.43 5.56
C LYS A 16 -7.62 -0.84 6.59
N LYS A 17 -7.90 -2.14 6.70
CA LYS A 17 -8.83 -2.65 7.71
C LYS A 17 -8.37 -2.37 9.15
N ARG A 18 -7.08 -2.49 9.43
CA ARG A 18 -6.52 -2.23 10.76
C ARG A 18 -6.62 -0.76 11.15
N TYR A 19 -6.39 0.13 10.20
CA TYR A 19 -6.57 1.57 10.38
C TYR A 19 -7.99 1.91 10.80
N ASP A 20 -9.00 1.35 10.12
CA ASP A 20 -10.41 1.58 10.48
C ASP A 20 -10.73 1.08 11.91
N GLN A 21 -10.19 -0.08 12.30
CA GLN A 21 -10.38 -0.63 13.64
C GLN A 21 -9.77 0.28 14.71
N LEU A 22 -8.55 0.77 14.49
CA LEU A 22 -7.87 1.67 15.43
C LEU A 22 -8.58 3.01 15.53
N THR A 23 -8.98 3.58 14.40
CA THR A 23 -9.71 4.87 14.36
C THR A 23 -11.07 4.77 15.09
N LYS A 24 -11.77 3.63 14.96
CA LYS A 24 -13.04 3.40 15.69
C LYS A 24 -12.84 3.21 17.19
N LYS A 25 -11.75 2.54 17.58
CA LYS A 25 -11.42 2.23 18.98
C LYS A 25 -10.84 3.44 19.72
N HIS A 26 -10.05 4.24 19.04
CA HIS A 26 -9.29 5.37 19.58
C HIS A 26 -9.58 6.63 18.75
N LYS A 27 -10.75 7.22 18.98
CA LYS A 27 -11.23 8.38 18.20
C LYS A 27 -10.43 9.65 18.45
N GLU A 28 -9.77 9.71 19.61
CA GLU A 28 -8.95 10.82 20.06
C GLU A 28 -7.52 10.77 19.51
N TRP A 29 -7.11 9.66 18.89
CA TRP A 29 -5.76 9.54 18.35
C TRP A 29 -5.61 10.37 17.08
N ARG A 30 -4.49 11.07 17.00
CA ARG A 30 -4.06 11.74 15.76
C ARG A 30 -3.76 10.71 14.69
N HIS A 31 -4.00 11.10 13.44
CA HIS A 31 -3.69 10.29 12.27
C HIS A 31 -2.25 9.74 12.28
N ASP A 32 -1.28 10.59 12.61
CA ASP A 32 0.15 10.23 12.67
C ASP A 32 0.43 9.11 13.70
N ALA A 33 -0.22 9.18 14.87
CA ALA A 33 -0.06 8.17 15.92
C ALA A 33 -0.66 6.81 15.50
N ILE A 34 -1.76 6.83 14.75
CA ILE A 34 -2.35 5.61 14.17
C ILE A 34 -1.41 5.03 13.11
N ILE A 35 -0.82 5.86 12.24
CA ILE A 35 0.17 5.42 11.24
C ILE A 35 1.35 4.75 11.93
N ASP A 36 1.96 5.39 12.93
CA ASP A 36 3.14 4.85 13.63
C ASP A 36 2.82 3.53 14.34
N LYS A 37 1.61 3.42 14.91
CA LYS A 37 1.16 2.17 15.53
C LYS A 37 1.07 1.03 14.51
N ILE A 38 0.47 1.29 13.34
CA ILE A 38 0.32 0.30 12.26
C ILE A 38 1.68 -0.05 11.66
N ALA A 39 2.56 0.94 11.47
CA ALA A 39 3.92 0.75 11.00
C ALA A 39 4.67 -0.27 11.88
N GLY A 40 4.55 -0.12 13.21
CA GLY A 40 5.10 -1.08 14.18
C GLY A 40 4.46 -2.47 14.13
N GLU A 41 3.14 -2.57 13.93
CA GLU A 41 2.43 -3.85 13.85
C GLU A 41 2.75 -4.66 12.58
N PHE A 42 3.00 -3.97 11.47
CA PHE A 42 3.27 -4.59 10.16
C PHE A 42 4.75 -4.60 9.77
N PHE A 43 5.63 -4.11 10.64
CA PHE A 43 7.08 -4.01 10.38
C PHE A 43 7.41 -3.23 9.09
N LEU A 44 6.67 -2.15 8.85
CA LEU A 44 6.87 -1.25 7.71
C LEU A 44 7.22 0.15 8.20
N SER A 45 7.84 0.96 7.34
CA SER A 45 8.05 2.37 7.65
C SER A 45 6.72 3.14 7.61
N SER A 46 6.57 4.18 8.44
CA SER A 46 5.40 5.08 8.39
C SER A 46 5.19 5.65 6.98
N ARG A 47 6.28 5.97 6.26
CA ARG A 47 6.23 6.41 4.85
C ARG A 47 5.58 5.39 3.91
N THR A 48 5.87 4.10 4.11
CA THR A 48 5.27 3.01 3.34
C THR A 48 3.79 2.85 3.67
N ILE A 49 3.40 2.97 4.93
CA ILE A 49 1.99 2.95 5.33
C ILE A 49 1.22 4.12 4.69
N SER A 50 1.76 5.34 4.73
CA SER A 50 1.18 6.50 4.05
C SER A 50 1.07 6.27 2.53
N ALA A 51 2.10 5.71 1.89
CA ALA A 51 2.06 5.38 0.47
C ALA A 51 0.94 4.37 0.13
N ILE A 52 0.66 3.41 1.01
CA ILE A 52 -0.43 2.44 0.84
C ILE A 52 -1.81 3.11 0.95
N PHE A 53 -1.96 4.14 1.78
CA PHE A 53 -3.21 4.90 1.87
C PHE A 53 -3.41 5.85 0.69
N ASN A 54 -2.34 6.43 0.18
CA ASN A 54 -2.37 7.32 -0.97
C ASN A 54 -2.30 6.58 -2.32
N ASP A 55 -2.26 5.24 -2.29
CA ASP A 55 -2.07 4.37 -3.46
C ASP A 55 -0.84 4.76 -4.32
N GLU A 56 0.21 5.32 -3.71
CA GLU A 56 1.45 5.78 -4.35
C GLU A 56 2.42 4.64 -4.77
N GLY A 57 2.08 3.39 -4.46
CA GLY A 57 2.92 2.20 -4.67
C GLY A 57 2.53 1.32 -5.86
N THR A 58 1.49 1.68 -6.60
CA THR A 58 1.11 1.02 -7.88
C THR A 58 1.97 1.54 -9.04
N TYR A 59 3.29 1.55 -8.87
CA TYR A 59 4.17 1.46 -10.05
C TYR A 59 4.04 0.03 -10.57
N GLY A 60 2.97 -0.20 -11.32
CA GLY A 60 3.04 -1.18 -12.38
C GLY A 60 4.28 -0.83 -13.19
N ASN A 61 5.21 -1.77 -13.29
CA ASN A 61 6.01 -1.89 -14.49
C ASN A 61 5.02 -2.03 -15.67
N ASN A 62 4.50 -0.89 -16.15
CA ASN A 62 4.10 -0.69 -17.54
C ASN A 62 5.33 -0.14 -18.28
N ILE A 63 6.50 -0.76 -18.05
CA ILE A 63 7.63 -0.72 -18.97
C ILE A 63 7.61 -2.10 -19.61
N GLY A 64 6.96 -2.17 -20.78
CA GLY A 64 6.68 -3.41 -21.49
C GLY A 64 5.27 -3.47 -22.07
N ASP A 65 4.73 -2.35 -22.54
CA ASP A 65 3.80 -2.40 -23.67
C ASP A 65 4.68 -2.41 -24.94
N ASP A 66 5.14 -3.61 -25.33
CA ASP A 66 5.94 -3.87 -26.55
C ASP A 66 5.18 -3.54 -27.85
N SER A 67 4.00 -2.91 -27.79
CA SER A 67 3.24 -2.52 -28.98
C SER A 67 3.67 -1.20 -29.62
N GLN A 68 4.63 -0.46 -29.03
CA GLN A 68 5.13 0.80 -29.62
C GLN A 68 6.42 0.69 -30.45
N LEU A 69 7.05 -0.48 -30.54
CA LEU A 69 8.22 -0.71 -31.41
C LEU A 69 7.87 -1.31 -32.78
N ALA A 70 6.61 -1.64 -33.03
CA ALA A 70 6.14 -2.20 -34.31
C ALA A 70 5.68 -1.14 -35.34
N LEU A 71 5.85 0.16 -35.05
CA LEU A 71 5.44 1.26 -35.93
C LEU A 71 6.60 1.92 -36.70
N PHE A 72 7.83 1.39 -36.57
CA PHE A 72 9.02 1.91 -37.26
C PHE A 72 9.85 0.84 -38.00
N SER A 73 9.24 -0.28 -38.40
CA SER A 73 9.83 -1.24 -39.37
C SER A 73 8.95 -1.36 -40.60
#